data_AF-A0AAE9J1H8-F1
#
_entry.id   AF-A0AAE9J1H8-F1
#
_cell.length_a   1.000
_cell.length_b   1.000
_cell.length_c   1.000
_cell.angle_alpha   90.00
_cell.angle_beta   90.00
_cell.angle_gamma   90.00
#
_symmetry.space_group_name_H-M   'P 1'
#
loop_
_entity.id
_entity.type
_entity.pdbx_description
1 polymer ?
#
loop_
_entity_poly.entity_id
_entity_poly.type
_entity_poly.pdbx_seq_one_letter_code
_entity_poly.pdbx_strand_id
1 'polypeptide(L)'
;MGKYSKYLEYLEDGKMRCLICQHTFSKQKDSCTTVLNYHFKKKHQKEWNDINGICDDEEEPAAKHPRATANSPEDIRWMTIHDLFERALQLREVINFLTEENIHKITSSDWDTAESVVSILQPIVDSTVLIQKSGMTSSAIIPLCKVLIRELHDMKENPNVSEPIVKQIEVELKQYESNEFLQFGMMLDVRFKDCFAEDEWKNKFSQFLLDRCDEDDEHVTEVAAVKEDPFSRFINAQRIDINRTRGNRKEQILLELQKWFLDGTNMNENPIEWWARSASKEAYPILHRFHLNYLNAPAMGAATENLSSTDLAGLNDNRKLLNSDDFSKFLFLQQNLRLMGYGGQEC
;
A
#
# COMPACT_ATOMS: atom_id res chain seq x y z
N MET A 1 31.48 45.95 -11.73
CA MET A 1 32.14 45.58 -10.46
C MET A 1 31.71 44.16 -10.12
N GLY A 2 32.62 43.20 -10.05
CA GLY A 2 32.28 41.76 -9.94
C GLY A 2 31.70 41.40 -8.56
N LYS A 3 30.84 40.38 -8.49
CA LYS A 3 30.11 39.93 -7.28
C LYS A 3 30.98 39.74 -6.02
N TYR A 4 32.27 39.45 -6.19
CA TYR A 4 33.21 39.17 -5.10
C TYR A 4 34.15 40.34 -4.78
N SER A 5 33.98 41.50 -5.41
CA SER A 5 34.94 42.63 -5.31
C SER A 5 35.07 43.18 -3.89
N LYS A 6 34.05 43.01 -3.03
CA LYS A 6 34.09 43.44 -1.63
C LYS A 6 35.06 42.61 -0.77
N TYR A 7 35.40 41.40 -1.20
CA TYR A 7 36.20 40.43 -0.45
C TYR A 7 37.57 40.15 -1.09
N LEU A 8 37.94 40.95 -2.11
CA LEU A 8 39.16 40.79 -2.89
C LEU A 8 39.96 42.09 -2.94
N GLU A 9 41.27 41.96 -2.73
CA GLU A 9 42.26 43.00 -2.97
C GLU A 9 42.93 42.76 -4.34
N TYR A 10 42.98 43.77 -5.19
CA TYR A 10 43.65 43.70 -6.48
C TYR A 10 45.09 44.19 -6.34
N LEU A 11 46.05 43.33 -6.65
CA LEU A 11 47.48 43.63 -6.60
C LEU A 11 47.95 44.21 -7.94
N GLU A 12 48.99 45.05 -7.91
CA GLU A 12 49.52 45.77 -9.08
C GLU A 12 49.92 44.86 -10.26
N ASP A 13 50.26 43.59 -9.98
CA ASP A 13 50.60 42.56 -10.98
C ASP A 13 49.37 41.97 -11.72
N GLY A 14 48.15 42.41 -11.40
CA GLY A 14 46.90 41.85 -11.94
C GLY A 14 46.46 40.54 -11.28
N LYS A 15 47.04 40.21 -10.12
CA LYS A 15 46.59 39.12 -9.24
C LYS A 15 45.55 39.62 -8.25
N MET A 16 44.70 38.72 -7.75
CA MET A 16 43.71 39.03 -6.71
C MET A 16 44.07 38.29 -5.43
N ARG A 17 43.88 38.92 -4.28
CA ARG A 17 44.07 38.30 -2.96
C ARG A 17 42.75 38.29 -2.20
N CYS A 18 42.38 37.14 -1.63
CA CYS A 18 41.25 37.04 -0.71
C CYS A 18 41.57 37.80 0.58
N LEU A 19 40.71 38.73 0.98
CA LEU A 19 40.88 39.50 2.22
C LEU A 19 40.67 38.66 3.48
N ILE A 20 39.98 37.51 3.38
CA ILE A 20 39.62 36.67 4.53
C ILE A 20 40.73 35.67 4.88
N CYS A 21 41.25 34.96 3.88
CA CYS A 21 42.29 33.92 4.09
C CYS A 21 43.64 34.22 3.44
N GLN A 22 43.81 35.42 2.87
CA GLN A 22 45.03 35.87 2.18
C GLN A 22 45.46 35.02 0.98
N HIS A 23 44.61 34.08 0.52
CA HIS A 23 44.87 33.26 -0.64
C HIS A 23 44.97 34.12 -1.91
N THR A 24 46.04 33.95 -2.69
CA THR A 24 46.28 34.70 -3.93
C THR A 24 45.85 33.89 -5.15
N PHE A 25 45.09 34.53 -6.02
CA PHE A 25 44.63 34.00 -7.30
C PHE A 25 45.52 34.53 -8.42
N SER A 26 45.94 33.65 -9.31
CA SER A 26 46.70 34.00 -10.51
C SER A 26 45.91 34.91 -11.45
N LYS A 27 46.61 35.75 -12.22
CA LYS A 27 46.02 36.65 -13.21
C LYS A 27 45.17 35.86 -14.20
N GLN A 28 43.86 36.06 -14.17
CA GLN A 28 42.94 35.38 -15.07
C GLN A 28 42.79 36.17 -16.36
N LYS A 29 42.83 35.45 -17.50
CA LYS A 29 42.82 36.06 -18.85
C LYS A 29 41.46 36.65 -19.22
N ASP A 30 40.39 36.16 -18.61
CA ASP A 30 39.02 36.64 -18.75
C ASP A 30 38.34 36.60 -17.38
N SER A 31 37.26 37.38 -17.19
CA SER A 31 36.53 37.58 -15.93
C SER A 31 35.78 36.33 -15.42
N CYS A 32 36.48 35.20 -15.30
CA CYS A 32 35.93 33.90 -14.97
C CYS A 32 35.79 33.75 -13.45
N THR A 33 34.61 34.04 -12.93
CA THR A 33 34.32 33.98 -11.50
C THR A 33 34.30 32.56 -10.92
N THR A 34 34.43 31.51 -11.73
CA THR A 34 34.34 30.10 -11.32
C THR A 34 35.34 29.73 -10.22
N VAL A 35 36.58 30.20 -10.32
CA VAL A 35 37.62 29.90 -9.32
C VAL A 35 37.32 30.61 -7.99
N LEU A 36 36.80 31.84 -8.06
CA LEU A 36 36.36 32.58 -6.89
C LEU A 36 35.14 31.91 -6.26
N ASN A 37 34.16 31.52 -7.07
CA ASN A 37 32.93 30.84 -6.64
C ASN A 37 33.24 29.54 -5.88
N TYR A 38 34.12 28.69 -6.43
CA TYR A 38 34.53 27.45 -5.76
C TYR A 38 35.31 27.72 -4.46
N HIS A 39 36.19 28.72 -4.45
CA HIS A 39 36.94 29.09 -3.25
C HIS A 39 36.02 29.56 -2.12
N PHE A 40 35.12 30.51 -2.41
CA PHE A 40 34.20 31.04 -1.41
C PHE A 40 33.21 29.97 -0.94
N LYS A 41 32.65 29.15 -1.83
CA LYS A 41 31.78 28.03 -1.43
C LYS A 41 32.48 27.07 -0.48
N LYS A 42 33.75 26.72 -0.73
CA LYS A 42 34.43 25.70 0.07
C LYS A 42 35.08 26.22 1.35
N LYS A 43 35.55 27.47 1.37
CA LYS A 43 36.35 28.01 2.48
C LYS A 43 35.65 29.14 3.27
N HIS A 44 34.64 29.77 2.69
CA HIS A 44 33.97 30.97 3.21
C HIS A 44 32.46 30.86 2.95
N GLN A 45 31.84 29.78 3.43
CA GLN A 45 30.45 29.41 3.14
C GLN A 45 29.46 30.51 3.54
N LYS A 46 29.72 31.19 4.67
CA LYS A 46 28.89 32.27 5.17
C LYS A 46 28.87 33.46 4.21
N GLU A 47 30.05 33.93 3.81
CA GLU A 47 30.18 35.03 2.85
C GLU A 47 29.69 34.62 1.45
N TRP A 48 29.79 33.33 1.11
CA TRP A 48 29.23 32.79 -0.13
C TRP A 48 27.69 32.79 -0.12
N ASN A 49 27.06 32.44 1.00
CA ASN A 49 25.62 32.53 1.19
C ASN A 49 25.16 33.99 1.10
N ASP A 50 25.85 34.91 1.80
CA ASP A 50 25.56 36.36 1.76
C ASP A 50 25.65 36.93 0.34
N ILE A 51 26.70 36.59 -0.42
CA ILE A 51 26.90 37.08 -1.80
C ILE A 51 25.81 36.54 -2.75
N ASN A 52 25.27 35.35 -2.48
CA ASN A 52 24.23 34.73 -3.31
C ASN A 52 22.81 34.96 -2.78
N GLY A 53 22.64 35.74 -1.71
CA GLY A 53 21.33 36.10 -1.15
C GLY A 53 20.61 34.92 -0.48
N ILE A 54 21.35 33.96 0.05
CA ILE A 54 20.80 32.85 0.83
C ILE A 54 20.77 33.31 2.28
N CYS A 55 19.59 33.70 2.78
CA CYS A 55 19.38 33.98 4.20
C CYS A 55 19.41 32.66 4.97
N ASP A 56 20.20 32.60 6.04
CA ASP A 56 20.25 31.48 6.97
C ASP A 56 18.94 31.43 7.78
N ASP A 57 17.88 30.87 7.21
CA ASP A 57 16.87 30.18 8.03
C ASP A 57 17.54 28.89 8.53
N GLU A 58 17.42 28.61 9.82
CA GLU A 58 17.99 27.43 10.47
C GLU A 58 17.55 26.15 9.73
N GLU A 59 18.37 25.68 8.79
CA GLU A 59 18.23 24.38 8.15
C GLU A 59 18.50 23.32 9.23
N GLU A 60 17.42 22.83 9.85
CA GLU A 60 17.34 21.43 10.24
C GLU A 60 17.97 20.60 9.12
N PRO A 61 18.89 19.66 9.42
CA PRO A 61 19.62 18.95 8.37
C PRO A 61 18.60 18.25 7.48
N ALA A 62 18.46 18.78 6.26
CA ALA A 62 17.58 18.26 5.23
C ALA A 62 17.74 16.74 5.21
N ALA A 63 16.67 16.04 5.63
CA ALA A 63 16.61 14.60 5.58
C ALA A 63 17.04 14.21 4.18
N LYS A 64 18.16 13.48 4.10
CA LYS A 64 18.63 12.91 2.85
C LYS A 64 17.45 12.13 2.30
N HIS A 65 16.82 12.64 1.24
CA HIS A 65 15.89 11.86 0.45
C HIS A 65 16.56 10.51 0.21
N PRO A 66 15.94 9.38 0.59
CA PRO A 66 16.54 8.09 0.40
C PRO A 66 16.68 7.92 -1.11
N ARG A 67 17.92 8.11 -1.58
CA ARG A 67 18.37 7.51 -2.82
C ARG A 67 18.08 6.03 -2.60
N ALA A 68 17.21 5.45 -3.42
CA ALA A 68 16.92 4.03 -3.44
C ALA A 68 18.22 3.27 -3.69
N THR A 69 19.01 3.09 -2.64
CA THR A 69 20.05 2.11 -2.52
C THR A 69 19.31 0.80 -2.34
N ALA A 70 19.37 -0.03 -3.38
CA ALA A 70 19.07 -1.43 -3.24
C ALA A 70 19.80 -1.95 -1.98
N ASN A 71 19.00 -2.52 -1.08
CA ASN A 71 19.38 -3.39 0.03
C ASN A 71 20.25 -2.75 1.12
N SER A 72 19.59 -2.09 2.09
CA SER A 72 20.01 -2.29 3.48
C SER A 72 19.79 -3.77 3.85
N PRO A 73 20.65 -4.40 4.65
CA PRO A 73 20.50 -5.79 5.09
C PRO A 73 19.28 -6.03 6.02
N GLU A 74 18.50 -4.98 6.31
CA GLU A 74 17.47 -4.97 7.35
C GLU A 74 16.07 -5.36 6.83
N ASP A 75 15.88 -5.60 5.53
CA ASP A 75 14.53 -5.92 5.00
C ASP A 75 14.57 -6.95 3.86
N ILE A 76 15.14 -8.13 4.15
CA ILE A 76 15.01 -9.27 3.24
C ILE A 76 13.57 -9.81 3.37
N ARG A 77 12.75 -9.57 2.33
CA ARG A 77 11.38 -10.07 2.26
C ARG A 77 11.35 -11.60 2.32
N TRP A 78 10.33 -12.13 2.97
CA TRP A 78 10.13 -13.57 3.19
C TRP A 78 10.09 -14.35 1.87
N MET A 79 9.47 -13.76 0.83
CA MET A 79 9.48 -14.30 -0.52
C MET A 79 10.89 -14.44 -1.11
N THR A 80 11.76 -13.45 -0.90
CA THR A 80 13.15 -13.51 -1.41
C THR A 80 13.93 -14.65 -0.77
N ILE A 81 13.73 -14.89 0.53
CA ILE A 81 14.38 -15.99 1.25
C ILE A 81 13.87 -17.33 0.71
N HIS A 82 12.56 -17.46 0.55
CA HIS A 82 11.93 -18.65 -0.02
C HIS A 82 12.45 -18.92 -1.44
N ASP A 83 12.39 -17.94 -2.34
CA ASP A 83 12.87 -18.05 -3.73
C ASP A 83 14.36 -18.46 -3.79
N LEU A 84 15.18 -17.92 -2.88
CA LEU A 84 16.61 -18.25 -2.80
C LEU A 84 16.82 -19.73 -2.46
N PHE A 85 16.18 -20.22 -1.40
CA PHE A 85 16.33 -21.61 -0.97
C PHE A 85 15.68 -22.58 -1.97
N GLU A 86 14.53 -22.24 -2.54
CA GLU A 86 13.90 -23.02 -3.60
C GLU A 86 14.84 -23.16 -4.80
N ARG A 87 15.46 -22.05 -5.24
CA ARG A 87 16.41 -22.07 -6.35
C ARG A 87 17.68 -22.86 -6.00
N ALA A 88 18.17 -22.75 -4.77
CA ALA A 88 19.32 -23.54 -4.32
C ALA A 88 19.02 -25.05 -4.36
N LEU A 89 17.82 -25.46 -3.92
CA LEU A 89 17.38 -26.86 -3.97
C LEU A 89 17.27 -27.38 -5.41
N GLN A 90 16.74 -26.58 -6.35
CA GLN A 90 16.70 -26.93 -7.78
C GLN A 90 18.10 -27.13 -8.38
N LEU A 91 19.11 -26.40 -7.87
CA LEU A 91 20.50 -26.44 -8.34
C LEU A 91 21.41 -27.29 -7.44
N ARG A 92 20.85 -28.10 -6.54
CA ARG A 92 21.58 -28.88 -5.52
C ARG A 92 22.79 -29.62 -6.07
N GLU A 93 22.61 -30.37 -7.16
CA GLU A 93 23.68 -31.15 -7.78
C GLU A 93 24.83 -30.27 -8.31
N VAL A 94 24.49 -29.14 -8.95
CA VAL A 94 25.47 -28.20 -9.50
C VAL A 94 26.23 -27.50 -8.38
N ILE A 95 25.52 -27.07 -7.34
CA ILE A 95 26.12 -26.40 -6.18
C ILE A 95 27.04 -27.38 -5.43
N ASN A 96 26.61 -28.62 -5.22
CA ASN A 96 27.44 -29.65 -4.60
C ASN A 96 28.71 -29.89 -5.41
N PHE A 97 28.62 -30.03 -6.74
CA PHE A 97 29.78 -30.18 -7.63
C PHE A 97 30.76 -29.00 -7.52
N LEU A 98 30.25 -27.76 -7.58
CA LEU A 98 31.10 -26.56 -7.49
C LEU A 98 31.73 -26.35 -6.10
N THR A 99 31.17 -26.97 -5.07
CA THR A 99 31.66 -26.86 -3.68
C THR A 99 32.47 -28.08 -3.23
N GLU A 100 32.74 -29.04 -4.11
CA GLU A 100 33.51 -30.25 -3.77
C GLU A 100 34.92 -29.94 -3.23
N GLU A 101 35.59 -28.92 -3.77
CA GLU A 101 36.93 -28.51 -3.34
C GLU A 101 36.93 -27.43 -2.25
N ASN A 102 35.75 -26.97 -1.79
CA ASN A 102 35.64 -25.90 -0.80
C ASN A 102 35.69 -26.44 0.64
N ILE A 103 36.36 -25.69 1.53
CA ILE A 103 36.52 -26.02 2.97
C ILE A 103 35.16 -26.02 3.70
N HIS A 104 34.18 -25.25 3.22
CA HIS A 104 32.82 -25.19 3.74
C HIS A 104 31.84 -25.88 2.80
N LYS A 105 31.99 -27.19 2.64
CA LYS A 105 31.08 -28.00 1.81
C LYS A 105 29.68 -28.01 2.44
N ILE A 106 28.66 -27.79 1.61
CA ILE A 106 27.27 -27.90 2.02
C ILE A 106 26.96 -29.38 2.32
N THR A 107 26.48 -29.63 3.53
CA THR A 107 26.20 -30.97 4.03
C THR A 107 24.77 -31.38 3.71
N SER A 108 24.46 -32.68 3.83
CA SER A 108 23.06 -33.15 3.70
C SER A 108 22.14 -32.46 4.70
N SER A 109 22.61 -32.19 5.93
CA SER A 109 21.84 -31.49 6.96
C SER A 109 21.49 -30.05 6.56
N ASP A 110 22.36 -29.38 5.82
CA ASP A 110 22.09 -28.02 5.32
C ASP A 110 20.99 -28.05 4.25
N TRP A 111 20.97 -29.08 3.41
CA TRP A 111 19.90 -29.31 2.44
C TRP A 111 18.57 -29.64 3.11
N ASP A 112 18.57 -30.49 4.13
CA ASP A 112 17.36 -30.81 4.92
C ASP A 112 16.81 -29.55 5.62
N THR A 113 17.71 -28.67 6.07
CA THR A 113 17.34 -27.36 6.64
C THR A 113 16.75 -26.44 5.57
N ALA A 114 17.33 -26.39 4.37
CA ALA A 114 16.78 -25.61 3.26
C ALA A 114 15.37 -26.09 2.85
N GLU A 115 15.15 -27.40 2.77
CA GLU A 115 13.83 -27.99 2.49
C GLU A 115 12.82 -27.60 3.58
N SER A 116 13.24 -27.67 4.85
CA SER A 116 12.42 -27.24 5.98
C SER A 116 12.05 -25.76 5.93
N VAL A 117 13.00 -24.88 5.57
CA VAL A 117 12.75 -23.44 5.45
C VAL A 117 11.74 -23.16 4.33
N VAL A 118 11.89 -23.80 3.16
CA VAL A 118 10.94 -23.64 2.05
C VAL A 118 9.54 -24.11 2.45
N SER A 119 9.44 -25.28 3.10
CA SER A 119 8.18 -25.84 3.62
C SER A 119 7.47 -24.86 4.57
N ILE A 120 8.18 -24.32 5.56
CA ILE A 120 7.60 -23.40 6.57
C ILE A 120 7.21 -22.05 5.97
N LEU A 121 7.98 -21.53 5.01
CA LEU A 121 7.70 -20.24 4.38
C LEU A 121 6.60 -20.32 3.32
N GLN A 122 6.32 -21.50 2.75
CA GLN A 122 5.37 -21.68 1.65
C GLN A 122 3.98 -21.09 1.94
N PRO A 123 3.32 -21.34 3.10
CA PRO A 123 2.00 -20.77 3.39
C PRO A 123 1.99 -19.24 3.39
N ILE A 124 3.09 -18.63 3.84
CA ILE A 124 3.25 -17.18 3.90
C ILE A 124 3.42 -16.61 2.49
N VAL A 125 4.19 -17.30 1.63
CA VAL A 125 4.34 -16.93 0.22
C VAL A 125 3.00 -17.03 -0.50
N ASP A 126 2.29 -18.14 -0.36
CA ASP A 126 0.97 -18.35 -0.98
C ASP A 126 -0.03 -17.29 -0.55
N SER A 127 -0.05 -16.96 0.75
CA SER A 127 -0.88 -15.88 1.32
C SER A 127 -0.51 -14.51 0.78
N THR A 128 0.79 -14.23 0.64
CA THR A 128 1.31 -12.97 0.09
C THR A 128 0.92 -12.80 -1.38
N VAL A 129 1.08 -13.86 -2.18
CA VAL A 129 0.67 -13.89 -3.59
C VAL A 129 -0.85 -13.72 -3.70
N LEU A 130 -1.63 -14.32 -2.81
CA LEU A 130 -3.08 -14.18 -2.80
C LEU A 130 -3.50 -12.72 -2.61
N ILE A 131 -2.98 -12.02 -1.60
CA ILE A 131 -3.35 -10.61 -1.33
C ILE A 131 -2.80 -9.61 -2.34
N GLN A 132 -1.77 -9.99 -3.11
CA GLN A 132 -1.29 -9.20 -4.25
C GLN A 132 -2.24 -9.24 -5.44
N LYS A 133 -3.11 -10.25 -5.56
CA LYS A 133 -4.07 -10.33 -6.67
C LYS A 133 -5.07 -9.18 -6.64
N SER A 134 -5.36 -8.63 -7.81
CA SER A 134 -6.39 -7.60 -7.98
C SER A 134 -7.75 -8.10 -7.47
N GLY A 135 -8.39 -7.32 -6.59
CA GLY A 135 -9.69 -7.67 -6.00
C GLY A 135 -9.62 -8.17 -4.54
N MET A 136 -8.43 -8.33 -3.98
CA MET A 136 -8.27 -8.56 -2.54
C MET A 136 -8.31 -7.25 -1.76
N THR A 137 -9.35 -7.09 -0.96
CA THR A 137 -9.62 -5.94 -0.10
C THR A 137 -9.13 -6.20 1.32
N SER A 138 -8.98 -5.15 2.12
CA SER A 138 -8.59 -5.24 3.54
C SER A 138 -9.45 -6.17 4.39
N SER A 139 -10.67 -6.47 3.94
CA SER A 139 -11.56 -7.50 4.52
C SER A 139 -10.92 -8.88 4.66
N ALA A 140 -9.91 -9.21 3.85
CA ALA A 140 -9.25 -10.51 3.87
C ALA A 140 -8.16 -10.64 4.94
N ILE A 141 -7.73 -9.55 5.58
CA ILE A 141 -6.58 -9.55 6.51
C ILE A 141 -6.84 -10.47 7.72
N ILE A 142 -7.96 -10.27 8.42
CA ILE A 142 -8.32 -11.08 9.60
C ILE A 142 -8.51 -12.56 9.22
N PRO A 143 -9.32 -12.92 8.20
CA PRO A 143 -9.44 -14.30 7.74
C PRO A 143 -8.09 -14.96 7.41
N LEU A 144 -7.23 -14.24 6.69
CA LEU A 144 -5.94 -14.77 6.24
C LEU A 144 -5.00 -15.04 7.42
N CYS A 145 -4.93 -14.14 8.41
CA CYS A 145 -4.18 -14.39 9.64
C CYS A 145 -4.69 -15.64 10.37
N LYS A 146 -6.02 -15.82 10.49
CA LYS A 146 -6.62 -17.00 11.13
C LYS A 146 -6.30 -18.29 10.37
N VAL A 147 -6.33 -18.25 9.04
CA VAL A 147 -5.97 -19.39 8.18
C VAL A 147 -4.48 -19.73 8.30
N LEU A 148 -3.60 -18.72 8.23
CA LEU A 148 -2.15 -18.89 8.36
C LEU A 148 -1.77 -19.51 9.71
N ILE A 149 -2.34 -19.02 10.82
CA ILE A 149 -2.11 -19.60 12.15
C ILE A 149 -2.44 -21.09 12.15
N ARG A 150 -3.59 -21.46 11.57
CA ARG A 150 -4.03 -22.86 11.49
C ARG A 150 -3.10 -23.71 10.64
N GLU A 151 -2.75 -23.25 9.44
CA GLU A 151 -1.84 -23.97 8.54
C GLU A 151 -0.46 -24.18 9.16
N LEU A 152 0.09 -23.14 9.80
CA LEU A 152 1.39 -23.22 10.49
C LEU A 152 1.34 -24.13 11.74
N HIS A 153 0.21 -24.23 12.43
CA HIS A 153 0.00 -25.18 13.54
C HIS A 153 -0.14 -26.63 13.06
N ASP A 154 -0.79 -26.83 11.91
CA ASP A 154 -1.00 -28.17 11.34
C ASP A 154 0.30 -28.74 10.75
N MET A 155 1.31 -27.89 10.51
CA MET A 155 2.67 -28.32 10.14
C MET A 155 3.36 -29.04 11.30
N LYS A 156 3.62 -30.35 11.12
CA LYS A 156 4.34 -31.18 12.09
C LYS A 156 5.86 -31.01 12.03
N GLU A 157 6.36 -30.36 10.99
CA GLU A 157 7.80 -30.18 10.74
C GLU A 157 8.31 -28.94 11.49
N ASN A 158 9.35 -29.12 12.31
CA ASN A 158 10.10 -28.06 12.98
C ASN A 158 9.24 -27.06 13.80
N PRO A 159 8.55 -27.52 14.86
CA PRO A 159 7.69 -26.66 15.70
C PRO A 159 8.46 -25.49 16.33
N ASN A 160 9.77 -25.65 16.57
CA ASN A 160 10.62 -24.61 17.15
C ASN A 160 10.71 -23.34 16.29
N VAL A 161 10.45 -23.43 14.98
CA VAL A 161 10.50 -22.31 14.05
C VAL A 161 9.10 -21.80 13.72
N SER A 162 8.11 -22.68 13.56
CA SER A 162 6.73 -22.27 13.28
C SER A 162 6.06 -21.59 14.48
N GLU A 163 6.32 -22.05 15.71
CA GLU A 163 5.69 -21.50 16.91
C GLU A 163 6.02 -20.01 17.17
N PRO A 164 7.28 -19.53 17.04
CA PRO A 164 7.58 -18.10 17.10
C PRO A 164 6.85 -17.27 16.04
N ILE A 165 6.76 -17.78 14.80
CA ILE A 165 6.07 -17.10 13.70
C ILE A 165 4.58 -16.96 14.03
N VAL A 166 3.97 -18.05 14.50
CA VAL A 166 2.56 -18.05 14.87
C VAL A 166 2.28 -17.09 16.02
N LYS A 167 3.10 -17.11 17.08
CA LYS A 167 2.97 -16.17 18.19
C LYS A 167 3.01 -14.71 17.71
N GLN A 168 3.88 -14.40 16.75
CA GLN A 168 3.92 -13.06 16.18
C GLN A 168 2.64 -12.73 15.40
N ILE A 169 2.13 -13.65 14.58
CA ILE A 169 0.88 -13.46 13.84
C ILE A 169 -0.31 -13.30 14.80
N GLU A 170 -0.36 -14.04 15.91
CA GLU A 170 -1.40 -13.91 16.94
C GLU A 170 -1.38 -12.54 17.63
N VAL A 171 -0.20 -11.97 17.88
CA VAL A 171 -0.06 -10.62 18.44
C VAL A 171 -0.60 -9.57 17.48
N GLU A 172 -0.28 -9.67 16.19
CA GLU A 172 -0.80 -8.78 15.15
C GLU A 172 -2.32 -8.98 14.95
N LEU A 173 -2.78 -10.23 14.94
CA LEU A 173 -4.20 -10.56 14.78
C LEU A 173 -5.05 -9.88 15.86
N LYS A 174 -4.60 -9.87 17.11
CA LYS A 174 -5.33 -9.18 18.20
C LYS A 174 -5.49 -7.67 17.94
N GLN A 175 -4.51 -7.03 17.31
CA GLN A 175 -4.60 -5.62 16.93
C GLN A 175 -5.62 -5.44 15.80
N TYR A 176 -5.62 -6.33 14.81
CA TYR A 176 -6.57 -6.29 13.70
C TYR A 176 -8.00 -6.61 14.13
N GLU A 177 -8.17 -7.56 15.05
CA GLU A 177 -9.45 -7.90 15.69
C GLU A 177 -9.96 -6.79 16.61
N SER A 178 -9.12 -5.82 17.00
CA SER A 178 -9.57 -4.63 17.74
C SER A 178 -10.01 -3.49 16.81
N ASN A 179 -9.75 -3.61 15.50
CA ASN A 179 -10.02 -2.57 14.52
C ASN A 179 -11.40 -2.78 13.86
N GLU A 180 -12.35 -1.92 14.21
CA GLU A 180 -13.73 -1.94 13.67
C GLU A 180 -13.77 -1.87 12.14
N PHE A 181 -12.84 -1.16 11.50
CA PHE A 181 -12.77 -1.07 10.04
C PHE A 181 -12.54 -2.44 9.39
N LEU A 182 -11.61 -3.22 9.94
CA LEU A 182 -11.30 -4.56 9.44
C LEU A 182 -12.41 -5.55 9.76
N GLN A 183 -12.98 -5.47 10.97
CA GLN A 183 -14.15 -6.29 11.35
C GLN A 183 -15.33 -6.05 10.40
N PHE A 184 -15.70 -4.79 10.17
CA PHE A 184 -16.87 -4.44 9.35
C PHE A 184 -16.62 -4.73 7.87
N GLY A 185 -15.41 -4.47 7.37
CA GLY A 185 -15.03 -4.86 6.02
C GLY A 185 -15.11 -6.37 5.79
N MET A 186 -14.64 -7.17 6.74
CA MET A 186 -14.77 -8.62 6.71
C MET A 186 -16.25 -9.07 6.74
N MET A 187 -17.09 -8.45 7.58
CA MET A 187 -18.52 -8.78 7.65
C MET A 187 -19.32 -8.37 6.42
N LEU A 188 -18.87 -7.36 5.68
CA LEU A 188 -19.45 -6.92 4.41
C LEU A 188 -18.92 -7.71 3.20
N ASP A 189 -17.93 -8.57 3.40
CA ASP A 189 -17.38 -9.44 2.35
C ASP A 189 -18.18 -10.74 2.27
N VAL A 190 -18.79 -10.99 1.10
CA VAL A 190 -19.61 -12.19 0.83
C VAL A 190 -18.87 -13.51 1.07
N ARG A 191 -17.54 -13.49 1.03
CA ARG A 191 -16.69 -14.65 1.29
C ARG A 191 -16.58 -14.95 2.78
N PHE A 192 -16.45 -13.91 3.61
CA PHE A 192 -15.99 -14.05 5.00
C PHE A 192 -17.04 -13.75 6.06
N LYS A 193 -18.18 -13.17 5.67
CA LYS A 193 -19.23 -12.62 6.54
C LYS A 193 -19.66 -13.49 7.72
N ASP A 194 -19.67 -14.82 7.57
CA ASP A 194 -20.12 -15.74 8.62
C ASP A 194 -19.02 -16.65 9.17
N CYS A 195 -18.05 -17.06 8.35
CA CYS A 195 -17.04 -18.04 8.76
C CYS A 195 -16.00 -17.50 9.75
N PHE A 196 -15.79 -16.19 9.79
CA PHE A 196 -14.72 -15.56 10.59
C PHE A 196 -15.22 -14.52 11.59
N ALA A 197 -16.53 -14.20 11.55
CA ALA A 197 -17.15 -13.17 12.38
C ALA A 197 -17.60 -13.73 13.72
N GLU A 198 -17.21 -13.05 14.80
CA GLU A 198 -17.67 -13.35 16.15
C GLU A 198 -19.01 -12.70 16.45
N ASP A 199 -19.82 -13.32 17.31
CA ASP A 199 -21.15 -12.80 17.68
C ASP A 199 -21.08 -11.42 18.34
N GLU A 200 -20.01 -11.13 19.09
CA GLU A 200 -19.79 -9.80 19.66
C GLU A 200 -19.65 -8.74 18.55
N TRP A 201 -18.95 -9.06 17.47
CA TRP A 201 -18.73 -8.14 16.35
C TRP A 201 -20.02 -7.95 15.55
N LYS A 202 -20.81 -9.02 15.36
CA LYS A 202 -22.14 -8.94 14.75
C LYS A 202 -23.07 -7.99 15.54
N ASN A 203 -23.01 -8.05 16.86
CA ASN A 203 -23.78 -7.15 17.73
C ASN A 203 -23.29 -5.69 17.63
N LYS A 204 -21.98 -5.45 17.65
CA LYS A 204 -21.39 -4.12 17.47
C LYS A 204 -21.75 -3.52 16.11
N PHE A 205 -21.67 -4.30 15.05
CA PHE A 205 -22.04 -3.87 13.71
C PHE A 205 -23.54 -3.54 13.59
N SER A 206 -24.39 -4.32 14.26
CA SER A 206 -25.82 -4.05 14.35
C SER A 206 -26.09 -2.71 15.05
N GLN A 207 -25.43 -2.46 16.19
CA GLN A 207 -25.53 -1.17 16.91
C GLN A 207 -25.04 0.00 16.06
N PHE A 208 -23.88 -0.14 15.42
CA PHE A 208 -23.30 0.85 14.51
C PHE A 208 -24.27 1.27 13.40
N LEU A 209 -24.98 0.31 12.79
CA LEU A 209 -25.97 0.59 11.74
C LEU A 209 -27.23 1.24 12.28
N LEU A 210 -27.65 0.88 13.50
CA LEU A 210 -28.80 1.50 14.17
C LEU A 210 -28.51 2.96 14.54
N ASP A 211 -27.31 3.27 15.02
CA ASP A 211 -26.94 4.64 15.40
C ASP A 211 -26.87 5.57 14.19
N ARG A 212 -26.27 5.11 13.09
CA ARG A 212 -26.21 5.86 11.80
C ARG A 212 -27.55 5.96 11.09
N CYS A 213 -28.55 5.17 11.52
CA CYS A 213 -29.88 5.23 10.97
C CYS A 213 -30.64 6.49 11.39
N ASP A 214 -30.36 6.99 12.59
CA ASP A 214 -31.02 8.15 13.17
C ASP A 214 -30.47 9.47 12.57
N GLU A 215 -29.26 9.46 12.01
CA GLU A 215 -28.60 10.64 11.38
C GLU A 215 -29.16 11.00 9.99
N ASP A 216 -29.75 10.04 9.26
CA ASP A 216 -30.22 10.27 7.88
C ASP A 216 -31.57 10.99 7.76
N ASP A 217 -32.34 11.08 8.85
CA ASP A 217 -33.68 11.69 8.81
C ASP A 217 -33.63 13.23 8.68
N GLU A 218 -32.45 13.87 8.83
CA GLU A 218 -32.29 15.32 8.65
C GLU A 218 -32.01 15.74 7.18
N HIS A 219 -31.69 14.83 6.25
CA HIS A 219 -31.13 15.22 4.94
C HIS A 219 -31.89 14.78 3.67
N VAL A 220 -33.16 14.37 3.73
CA VAL A 220 -33.94 14.17 2.49
C VAL A 220 -34.59 15.49 2.03
N THR A 221 -33.80 16.31 1.34
CA THR A 221 -34.28 17.50 0.62
C THR A 221 -34.65 17.15 -0.82
N GLU A 222 -35.92 17.42 -1.16
CA GLU A 222 -36.50 17.66 -2.49
C GLU A 222 -36.03 16.78 -3.68
N VAL A 223 -36.74 15.67 -3.88
CA VAL A 223 -36.81 15.06 -5.22
C VAL A 223 -37.73 15.92 -6.09
N ALA A 224 -37.17 16.51 -7.15
CA ALA A 224 -37.89 17.30 -8.14
C ALA A 224 -39.16 16.58 -8.61
N ALA A 225 -40.30 17.27 -8.52
CA ALA A 225 -41.61 16.76 -8.89
C ALA A 225 -41.68 16.43 -10.39
N VAL A 226 -41.45 15.16 -10.72
CA VAL A 226 -41.82 14.60 -12.02
C VAL A 226 -43.35 14.54 -12.07
N LYS A 227 -43.97 14.97 -13.18
CA LYS A 227 -45.42 14.85 -13.38
C LYS A 227 -45.83 13.37 -13.27
N GLU A 228 -46.42 12.99 -12.15
CA GLU A 228 -46.89 11.62 -11.92
C GLU A 228 -48.00 11.24 -12.93
N ASP A 229 -47.84 10.08 -13.57
CA ASP A 229 -48.85 9.55 -14.48
C ASP A 229 -50.11 9.06 -13.71
N PRO A 230 -51.25 8.84 -14.38
CA PRO A 230 -52.47 8.40 -13.73
C PRO A 230 -52.37 7.08 -12.94
N PHE A 231 -51.54 6.13 -13.37
CA PHE A 231 -51.30 4.90 -12.65
C PHE A 231 -50.44 5.15 -11.40
N SER A 232 -49.39 5.98 -11.49
CA SER A 232 -48.61 6.40 -10.32
C SER A 232 -49.46 7.06 -9.25
N ARG A 233 -50.39 7.95 -9.62
CA ARG A 233 -51.33 8.59 -8.67
C ARG A 233 -52.26 7.59 -7.99
N PHE A 234 -52.79 6.62 -8.74
CA PHE A 234 -53.68 5.59 -8.18
C PHE A 234 -52.94 4.65 -7.22
N ILE A 235 -51.74 4.19 -7.60
CA ILE A 235 -50.90 3.34 -6.74
C ILE A 235 -50.43 4.10 -5.50
N ASN A 236 -50.00 5.35 -5.65
CA ASN A 236 -49.57 6.18 -4.52
C ASN A 236 -50.74 6.47 -3.57
N ALA A 237 -51.95 6.72 -4.07
CA ALA A 237 -53.15 6.89 -3.25
C ALA A 237 -53.50 5.63 -2.44
N GLN A 238 -53.25 4.43 -2.97
CA GLN A 238 -53.37 3.17 -2.22
C GLN A 238 -52.21 2.92 -1.25
N ARG A 239 -51.00 3.45 -1.53
CA ARG A 239 -49.79 3.29 -0.68
C ARG A 239 -49.77 4.19 0.56
N ILE A 240 -50.57 5.26 0.62
CA ILE A 240 -50.62 6.16 1.79
C ILE A 240 -50.99 5.40 3.07
N ASP A 241 -51.80 4.33 2.98
CA ASP A 241 -52.10 3.46 4.13
C ASP A 241 -50.97 2.50 4.52
N ILE A 242 -50.07 2.16 3.58
CA ILE A 242 -48.92 1.26 3.82
C ILE A 242 -47.71 2.04 4.36
N ASN A 243 -47.58 3.33 4.04
CA ASN A 243 -46.50 4.17 4.55
C ASN A 243 -46.64 4.51 6.05
N ARG A 244 -47.84 4.39 6.63
CA ARG A 244 -48.04 4.41 8.09
C ARG A 244 -47.51 3.15 8.77
N THR A 245 -47.31 2.08 8.01
CA THR A 245 -46.62 0.83 8.36
C THR A 245 -45.24 0.77 7.70
N ARG A 246 -44.52 1.90 7.58
CA ARG A 246 -43.06 1.84 7.60
C ARG A 246 -42.68 1.19 8.93
N GLY A 247 -42.54 -0.14 8.93
CA GLY A 247 -42.03 -0.91 10.05
C GLY A 247 -40.79 -0.20 10.58
N ASN A 248 -40.64 -0.22 11.90
CA ASN A 248 -39.60 0.52 12.61
C ASN A 248 -38.29 0.39 11.84
N ARG A 249 -37.64 1.49 11.43
CA ARG A 249 -36.44 1.42 10.56
C ARG A 249 -35.36 0.51 11.18
N LYS A 250 -35.36 0.43 12.51
CA LYS A 250 -34.61 -0.54 13.32
C LYS A 250 -34.95 -2.00 13.00
N GLU A 251 -36.22 -2.36 12.90
CA GLU A 251 -36.66 -3.69 12.48
C GLU A 251 -36.21 -4.02 11.05
N GLN A 252 -36.22 -3.05 10.13
CA GLN A 252 -35.74 -3.26 8.76
C GLN A 252 -34.24 -3.58 8.72
N ILE A 253 -33.43 -2.84 9.48
CA ILE A 253 -31.99 -3.10 9.64
C ILE A 253 -31.75 -4.50 10.18
N LEU A 254 -32.45 -4.87 11.26
CA LEU A 254 -32.29 -6.16 11.90
C LEU A 254 -32.68 -7.32 10.98
N LEU A 255 -33.77 -7.19 10.22
CA LEU A 255 -34.19 -8.18 9.24
C LEU A 255 -33.19 -8.31 8.08
N GLU A 256 -32.65 -7.19 7.58
CA GLU A 256 -31.65 -7.19 6.52
C GLU A 256 -30.34 -7.87 6.99
N LEU A 257 -29.87 -7.54 8.20
CA LEU A 257 -28.69 -8.16 8.81
C LEU A 257 -28.89 -9.65 9.06
N GLN A 258 -30.04 -10.03 9.62
CA GLN A 258 -30.37 -11.44 9.85
C GLN A 258 -30.35 -12.22 8.53
N LYS A 259 -30.98 -11.68 7.48
CA LYS A 259 -30.92 -12.26 6.13
C LYS A 259 -29.48 -12.33 5.62
N TRP A 260 -28.68 -11.28 5.79
CA TRP A 260 -27.31 -11.23 5.31
C TRP A 260 -26.43 -12.33 5.88
N PHE A 261 -26.50 -12.56 7.20
CA PHE A 261 -25.71 -13.61 7.86
C PHE A 261 -26.28 -15.02 7.64
N LEU A 262 -27.57 -15.17 7.36
CA LEU A 262 -28.18 -16.47 7.02
C LEU A 262 -27.89 -16.89 5.58
N ASP A 263 -27.77 -15.93 4.66
CA ASP A 263 -27.42 -16.22 3.27
C ASP A 263 -26.01 -16.83 3.19
N GLY A 264 -25.84 -17.86 2.36
CA GLY A 264 -24.56 -18.56 2.23
C GLY A 264 -23.39 -17.67 1.79
N THR A 265 -22.17 -18.14 2.06
CA THR A 265 -20.93 -17.51 1.58
C THR A 265 -20.55 -18.04 0.20
N ASN A 266 -19.87 -17.22 -0.60
CA ASN A 266 -19.35 -17.62 -1.91
C ASN A 266 -17.88 -17.23 -2.05
N MET A 267 -16.97 -18.20 -1.90
CA MET A 267 -15.52 -17.97 -1.87
C MET A 267 -14.93 -17.53 -3.22
N ASN A 268 -15.61 -17.84 -4.33
CA ASN A 268 -15.11 -17.56 -5.69
C ASN A 268 -15.53 -16.17 -6.20
N GLU A 269 -16.17 -15.38 -5.35
CA GLU A 269 -16.84 -14.15 -5.74
C GLU A 269 -16.04 -12.93 -5.30
N ASN A 270 -15.85 -11.97 -6.20
CA ASN A 270 -15.25 -10.70 -5.85
C ASN A 270 -16.28 -9.84 -5.10
N PRO A 271 -15.99 -9.36 -3.87
CA PRO A 271 -16.96 -8.63 -3.06
C PRO A 271 -17.36 -7.29 -3.69
N ILE A 272 -16.43 -6.59 -4.38
CA ILE A 272 -16.72 -5.33 -5.06
C ILE A 272 -17.67 -5.56 -6.23
N GLU A 273 -17.40 -6.58 -7.05
CA GLU A 273 -18.27 -6.94 -8.18
C GLU A 273 -19.63 -7.44 -7.71
N TRP A 274 -19.68 -8.16 -6.58
CA TRP A 274 -20.93 -8.63 -6.01
C TRP A 274 -21.83 -7.47 -5.58
N TRP A 275 -21.28 -6.48 -4.86
CA TRP A 275 -22.02 -5.29 -4.46
C TRP A 275 -22.39 -4.39 -5.64
N ALA A 276 -21.65 -4.43 -6.75
CA ALA A 276 -21.96 -3.66 -7.96
C ALA A 276 -23.23 -4.17 -8.71
N ARG A 277 -23.73 -5.36 -8.39
CA ARG A 277 -24.92 -5.93 -9.05
C ARG A 277 -26.21 -5.24 -8.59
N SER A 278 -27.16 -5.06 -9.51
CA SER A 278 -28.48 -4.54 -9.15
C SER A 278 -29.21 -5.43 -8.15
N ALA A 279 -29.06 -6.76 -8.27
CA ALA A 279 -29.71 -7.73 -7.39
C ALA A 279 -29.24 -7.64 -5.93
N SER A 280 -27.95 -7.44 -5.67
CA SER A 280 -27.41 -7.30 -4.31
C SER A 280 -27.83 -5.97 -3.69
N LYS A 281 -27.82 -4.88 -4.48
CA LYS A 281 -28.33 -3.57 -4.07
C LYS A 281 -29.81 -3.60 -3.69
N GLU A 282 -30.64 -4.31 -4.44
CA GLU A 282 -32.07 -4.48 -4.14
C GLU A 282 -32.29 -5.40 -2.93
N ALA A 283 -31.47 -6.44 -2.78
CA ALA A 283 -31.58 -7.41 -1.70
C ALA A 283 -31.10 -6.87 -0.34
N TYR A 284 -30.15 -5.93 -0.35
CA TYR A 284 -29.47 -5.36 0.83
C TYR A 284 -29.20 -3.86 0.68
N PRO A 285 -30.25 -3.03 0.62
CA PRO A 285 -30.11 -1.59 0.36
C PRO A 285 -29.35 -0.85 1.46
N ILE A 286 -29.46 -1.27 2.73
CA ILE A 286 -28.80 -0.60 3.86
C ILE A 286 -27.31 -0.93 3.85
N LEU A 287 -26.96 -2.21 3.74
CA LEU A 287 -25.56 -2.65 3.71
C LEU A 287 -24.83 -2.15 2.46
N HIS A 288 -25.52 -2.11 1.31
CA HIS A 288 -24.97 -1.55 0.08
C HIS A 288 -24.56 -0.08 0.26
N ARG A 289 -25.15 0.68 1.18
CA ARG A 289 -24.69 2.06 1.41
C ARG A 289 -23.30 2.14 2.03
N PHE A 290 -22.92 1.13 2.81
CA PHE A 290 -21.67 1.14 3.58
C PHE A 290 -20.54 0.36 2.91
N HIS A 291 -20.83 -0.59 2.01
CA HIS A 291 -19.82 -1.50 1.46
C HIS A 291 -18.58 -0.79 0.87
N LEU A 292 -18.76 0.31 0.12
CA LEU A 292 -17.64 1.04 -0.48
C LEU A 292 -16.69 1.66 0.55
N ASN A 293 -17.19 2.02 1.73
CA ASN A 293 -16.37 2.63 2.76
C ASN A 293 -15.36 1.63 3.35
N TYR A 294 -15.65 0.33 3.28
CA TYR A 294 -14.83 -0.71 3.89
C TYR A 294 -14.12 -1.62 2.87
N LEU A 295 -14.62 -1.70 1.64
CA LEU A 295 -14.07 -2.57 0.59
C LEU A 295 -13.25 -1.82 -0.46
N ASN A 296 -13.03 -0.50 -0.31
CA ASN A 296 -12.18 0.26 -1.22
C ASN A 296 -10.67 0.12 -0.94
N ALA A 297 -10.31 -0.25 0.28
CA ALA A 297 -8.92 -0.38 0.69
C ALA A 297 -8.37 -1.74 0.22
N PRO A 298 -7.26 -1.78 -0.55
CA PRO A 298 -6.61 -3.03 -0.90
C PRO A 298 -6.01 -3.69 0.36
N ALA A 299 -5.93 -5.03 0.36
CA ALA A 299 -5.35 -5.79 1.47
C ALA A 299 -3.87 -5.49 1.70
N MET A 300 -3.15 -5.13 0.63
CA MET A 300 -1.75 -4.77 0.67
C MET A 300 -1.56 -3.38 0.05
N GLY A 301 -0.75 -2.53 0.68
CA GLY A 301 -0.37 -1.20 0.15
C GLY A 301 0.41 -1.27 -1.18
N ALA A 302 0.80 -2.47 -1.60
CA ALA A 302 1.56 -2.76 -2.81
C ALA A 302 0.76 -2.71 -4.12
N ALA A 303 -0.48 -2.21 -4.16
CA ALA A 303 -1.12 -1.92 -5.45
C ALA A 303 -0.24 -0.99 -6.33
N THR A 304 0.62 -0.18 -5.70
CA THR A 304 1.65 0.65 -6.37
C THR A 304 3.02 -0.02 -6.51
N GLU A 305 3.34 -1.06 -5.72
CA GLU A 305 4.58 -1.86 -5.89
C GLU A 305 4.41 -3.00 -6.89
N ASN A 306 3.17 -3.37 -7.20
CA ASN A 306 2.78 -4.27 -8.30
C ASN A 306 2.96 -3.61 -9.68
N LEU A 307 3.93 -2.72 -9.80
CA LEU A 307 4.62 -2.56 -11.08
C LEU A 307 5.36 -3.89 -11.26
N SER A 308 4.77 -4.76 -12.08
CA SER A 308 5.36 -6.05 -12.44
C SER A 308 6.84 -5.87 -12.74
N SER A 309 7.68 -6.90 -12.56
CA SER A 309 9.11 -6.84 -12.92
C SER A 309 9.34 -6.28 -14.34
N THR A 310 8.37 -6.49 -15.25
CA THR A 310 8.27 -5.91 -16.58
C THR A 310 8.00 -4.39 -16.57
N ASP A 311 7.01 -3.93 -15.81
CA ASP A 311 6.75 -2.49 -15.60
C ASP A 311 7.97 -1.81 -14.93
N LEU A 312 8.59 -2.48 -13.95
CA LEU A 312 9.76 -1.99 -13.23
C LEU A 312 11.02 -1.98 -14.11
N ALA A 313 11.17 -2.92 -15.05
CA ALA A 313 12.27 -2.93 -16.03
C ALA A 313 12.16 -1.75 -16.99
N GLY A 314 10.96 -1.52 -17.56
CA GLY A 314 10.69 -0.33 -18.37
C GLY A 314 10.84 0.97 -17.57
N LEU A 315 10.47 0.98 -16.28
CA LEU A 315 10.65 2.14 -15.40
C LEU A 315 12.12 2.36 -15.03
N ASN A 316 12.93 1.32 -14.77
CA ASN A 316 14.35 1.47 -14.40
C ASN A 316 15.21 1.96 -15.57
N ASP A 317 14.88 1.57 -16.80
CA ASP A 317 15.53 2.07 -18.00
C ASP A 317 15.19 3.56 -18.24
N ASN A 318 13.93 3.95 -18.00
CA ASN A 318 13.47 5.34 -18.15
C ASN A 318 13.79 6.25 -16.94
N ARG A 319 13.99 5.68 -15.73
CA ARG A 319 14.34 6.42 -14.50
C ARG A 319 15.68 7.13 -14.61
N LYS A 320 16.57 6.65 -15.47
CA LYS A 320 17.86 7.31 -15.77
C LYS A 320 17.71 8.51 -16.73
N LEU A 321 16.57 8.63 -17.42
CA LEU A 321 16.32 9.61 -18.47
C LEU A 321 15.29 10.70 -18.08
N LEU A 322 14.44 10.42 -17.10
CA LEU A 322 13.39 11.34 -16.64
C LEU A 322 13.73 11.99 -15.30
N ASN A 323 13.33 13.25 -15.13
CA ASN A 323 13.32 13.88 -13.81
C ASN A 323 12.17 13.32 -12.94
N SER A 324 12.20 13.59 -11.63
CA SER A 324 11.23 13.05 -10.66
C SER A 324 9.76 13.38 -10.99
N ASP A 325 9.51 14.59 -11.50
CA ASP A 325 8.15 15.06 -11.81
C ASP A 325 7.59 14.37 -13.06
N ASP A 326 8.40 14.25 -14.10
CA ASP A 326 8.00 13.61 -15.35
C ASP A 326 7.86 12.09 -15.20
N PHE A 327 8.66 11.47 -14.32
CA PHE A 327 8.47 10.09 -13.91
C PHE A 327 7.13 9.87 -13.19
N SER A 328 6.76 10.78 -12.29
CA SER A 328 5.48 10.70 -11.58
C SER A 328 4.28 10.85 -12.52
N LYS A 329 4.37 11.77 -13.49
CA LYS A 329 3.35 11.92 -14.55
C LYS A 329 3.26 10.68 -15.43
N PHE A 330 4.40 10.10 -15.81
CA PHE A 330 4.45 8.87 -16.60
C PHE A 330 3.75 7.71 -15.88
N LEU A 331 4.08 7.50 -14.60
CA LEU A 331 3.45 6.47 -13.78
C LEU A 331 1.93 6.68 -13.66
N PHE A 332 1.50 7.91 -13.41
CA PHE A 332 0.09 8.28 -13.38
C PHE A 332 -0.60 7.92 -14.70
N LEU A 333 -0.02 8.28 -15.86
CA LEU A 333 -0.61 7.97 -17.16
C LEU A 333 -0.66 6.46 -17.41
N GLN A 334 0.42 5.72 -17.12
CA GLN A 334 0.48 4.28 -17.30
C GLN A 334 -0.62 3.55 -16.52
N GLN A 335 -0.85 3.95 -15.27
CA GLN A 335 -1.90 3.36 -14.43
C GLN A 335 -3.30 3.73 -14.92
N ASN A 336 -3.54 5.00 -15.25
CA ASN A 336 -4.87 5.46 -15.67
C ASN A 336 -5.26 5.01 -17.08
N LEU A 337 -4.30 4.81 -17.99
CA LEU A 337 -4.59 4.28 -19.33
C LEU A 337 -5.23 2.88 -19.29
N ARG A 338 -4.79 2.05 -18.35
CA ARG A 338 -5.40 0.72 -18.11
C ARG A 338 -6.86 0.86 -17.66
N LEU A 339 -7.16 1.81 -16.78
CA LEU A 339 -8.52 2.09 -16.29
C LEU A 339 -9.44 2.70 -17.35
N MET A 340 -8.88 3.49 -18.27
CA MET A 340 -9.62 4.14 -19.36
C MET A 340 -9.88 3.21 -20.57
N GLY A 341 -9.49 1.92 -20.50
CA GLY A 341 -9.73 0.95 -21.57
C GLY A 341 -8.75 1.03 -22.75
N TYR A 342 -7.63 1.74 -22.59
CA TYR A 342 -6.58 1.85 -23.61
C TYR A 342 -5.42 0.86 -23.39
N GLY A 343 -5.48 0.05 -22.33
CA GLY A 343 -4.58 -1.09 -22.14
C GLY A 343 -5.07 -2.28 -22.94
N GLY A 344 -4.41 -2.58 -24.05
CA GLY A 344 -4.72 -3.76 -24.86
C GLY A 344 -4.65 -5.04 -24.05
N GLN A 345 -5.60 -5.95 -24.31
CA GLN A 345 -5.44 -7.38 -24.04
C GLN A 345 -4.10 -7.84 -24.62
N GLU A 346 -3.17 -8.24 -23.77
CA GLU A 346 -2.07 -9.10 -24.20
C GLU A 346 -2.62 -10.53 -24.33
N CYS A 347 -2.44 -11.10 -25.52
CA CYS A 347 -2.71 -12.50 -25.87
C CYS A 347 -1.74 -13.47 -25.19
#